data_AF-A0A4Q0Z093-F1
#
_entry.id   AF-A0A4Q0Z093-F1
#
_cell.length_a   1.000
_cell.length_b   1.000
_cell.length_c   1.000
_cell.angle_alpha   90.00
_cell.angle_beta   90.00
_cell.angle_gamma   90.00
#
_symmetry.space_group_name_H-M   'P 1'
#
loop_
_entity.id
_entity.type
_entity.pdbx_description
1 polymer ?
#
loop_
_entity_poly.entity_id
_entity_poly.type
_entity_poly.pdbx_seq_one_letter_code
_entity_poly.pdbx_strand_id
1 'polypeptide(L)'
;MGLPFHIMYAFTGLVFNLVIVYQISYAVLLYQGDQERLLQAAGFNEPHIEESGNALPMSGLNALVEKAKADIGNQPFRRIVIEHFGDTSAVAIFQNRSVDHFSTQAEVHYRFSDQSQTYITHDNYDNAVRSGLQVIASLHFGDFAGYGLRIAFFLFGIATCYIIITGNLMWVEKRAKQRNYSQRGLNFVRRLTVGGFIGVVLATSVGFLAARLLSADLPERAQYLEQLVYFTWILSVIFAQVMKKSGVAASVLLYLSGSCFIATLVADWTLVGIEISQLVMLGHVDILIVEALLITLGVTAIITARYVRKQSRKDSAPTQEISLQKQAVLNQ
;
A
#
# COMPACT_ATOMS: atom_id res chain seq x y z
N MET A 1 6.25 17.62 -17.16
CA MET A 1 6.87 16.29 -17.18
C MET A 1 6.09 15.36 -16.25
N GLY A 2 4.94 14.82 -16.69
CA GLY A 2 4.06 14.02 -15.82
C GLY A 2 2.77 13.52 -16.47
N LEU A 3 2.34 14.14 -17.58
CA LEU A 3 1.09 13.80 -18.26
C LEU A 3 0.98 12.31 -18.66
N PRO A 4 2.01 11.66 -19.25
CA PRO A 4 1.91 10.22 -19.56
C PRO A 4 1.75 9.35 -18.30
N PHE A 5 2.52 9.64 -17.25
CA PHE A 5 2.46 8.92 -15.98
C PHE A 5 1.09 9.05 -15.30
N HIS A 6 0.54 10.27 -15.24
CA HIS A 6 -0.78 10.51 -14.65
C HIS A 6 -1.90 9.86 -15.47
N ILE A 7 -1.84 9.92 -16.81
CA ILE A 7 -2.81 9.25 -17.68
C ILE A 7 -2.76 7.74 -17.46
N MET A 8 -1.56 7.16 -17.42
CA MET A 8 -1.38 5.74 -17.16
C MET A 8 -1.97 5.34 -15.80
N TYR A 9 -1.67 6.06 -14.72
CA TYR A 9 -2.20 5.74 -13.39
C TYR A 9 -3.71 5.97 -13.27
N ALA A 10 -4.24 7.04 -13.88
CA ALA A 10 -5.68 7.29 -13.90
C ALA A 10 -6.43 6.20 -14.67
N PHE A 11 -5.92 5.79 -15.83
CA PHE A 11 -6.52 4.73 -16.64
C PHE A 11 -6.44 3.37 -15.96
N THR A 12 -5.25 2.95 -15.54
CA THR A 12 -5.06 1.65 -14.87
C THR A 12 -5.84 1.58 -13.55
N GLY A 13 -5.84 2.66 -12.76
CA GLY A 13 -6.62 2.77 -11.53
C GLY A 13 -8.13 2.71 -11.77
N LEU A 14 -8.62 3.32 -12.85
CA LEU A 14 -10.03 3.21 -13.24
C LEU A 14 -10.40 1.77 -13.57
N VAL A 15 -9.55 1.07 -14.32
CA VAL A 15 -9.77 -0.35 -14.66
C VAL A 15 -9.89 -1.19 -13.39
N PHE A 16 -8.97 -1.05 -12.44
CA PHE A 16 -9.01 -1.85 -11.20
C PHE A 16 -10.16 -1.48 -10.26
N ASN A 17 -10.51 -0.20 -10.13
CA ASN A 17 -11.60 0.22 -9.24
C ASN A 17 -12.99 -0.08 -9.82
N LEU A 18 -13.14 -0.13 -11.15
CA LEU A 18 -14.42 -0.38 -11.81
C LEU A 18 -14.55 -1.81 -12.36
N VAL A 19 -13.56 -2.69 -12.15
CA VAL A 19 -13.57 -4.05 -12.68
C VAL A 19 -14.85 -4.81 -12.27
N ILE A 20 -15.28 -4.67 -11.01
CA ILE A 20 -16.50 -5.31 -10.48
C ILE A 20 -17.75 -4.79 -11.21
N VAL A 21 -17.80 -3.48 -11.46
CA VAL A 21 -18.93 -2.86 -12.17
C VAL A 21 -19.03 -3.40 -13.60
N TYR A 22 -17.89 -3.53 -14.28
CA TYR A 22 -17.84 -4.11 -15.62
C TYR A 22 -18.19 -5.60 -15.61
N GLN A 23 -17.65 -6.38 -14.67
CA GLN A 23 -17.94 -7.81 -14.55
C GLN A 23 -19.42 -8.07 -14.35
N ILE A 24 -20.06 -7.40 -13.39
CA ILE A 24 -21.50 -7.54 -13.14
C ILE A 24 -22.31 -7.15 -14.38
N SER A 25 -21.95 -6.03 -15.02
CA SER A 25 -22.64 -5.55 -16.22
C SER A 25 -22.55 -6.57 -17.37
N TYR A 26 -21.36 -7.13 -17.61
CA TYR A 26 -21.15 -8.14 -18.65
C TYR A 26 -21.82 -9.47 -18.31
N ALA A 27 -21.75 -9.91 -17.05
CA ALA A 27 -22.38 -11.14 -16.60
C ALA A 27 -23.89 -11.08 -16.86
N VAL A 28 -24.55 -10.00 -16.46
CA VAL A 28 -26.00 -9.84 -16.64
C VAL A 28 -26.39 -9.65 -18.10
N LEU A 29 -25.70 -8.77 -18.84
CA LEU A 29 -26.10 -8.40 -20.21
C LEU A 29 -25.70 -9.43 -21.28
N LEU A 30 -24.55 -10.09 -21.14
CA LEU A 30 -24.00 -10.99 -22.16
C LEU A 30 -24.05 -12.47 -21.75
N TYR A 31 -24.02 -12.76 -20.44
CA TYR A 31 -23.97 -14.13 -19.91
C TYR A 31 -25.19 -14.49 -19.06
N GLN A 32 -26.27 -13.68 -19.10
CA GLN A 32 -27.54 -13.96 -18.40
C GLN A 32 -27.41 -14.18 -16.89
N GLY A 33 -26.41 -13.56 -16.26
CA GLY A 33 -26.11 -13.70 -14.84
C GLY A 33 -25.12 -14.83 -14.50
N ASP A 34 -24.66 -15.61 -15.49
CA ASP A 34 -23.67 -16.66 -15.28
C ASP A 34 -22.25 -16.08 -15.19
N GLN A 35 -21.80 -15.85 -13.96
CA GLN A 35 -20.49 -15.26 -13.66
C GLN A 35 -19.34 -16.24 -13.93
N GLU A 36 -19.53 -17.54 -13.72
CA GLU A 36 -18.50 -18.54 -13.99
C GLU A 36 -18.19 -18.59 -15.49
N ARG A 37 -19.24 -18.59 -16.32
CA ARG A 37 -19.07 -18.58 -17.78
C ARG A 37 -18.38 -17.30 -18.28
N LEU A 38 -18.64 -16.15 -17.65
CA LEU A 38 -17.92 -14.92 -17.95
C LEU A 38 -16.43 -15.05 -17.62
N LEU A 39 -16.09 -15.56 -16.43
CA LEU A 39 -14.70 -15.73 -15.99
C LEU A 39 -13.95 -16.71 -16.89
N GLN A 40 -14.61 -17.82 -17.26
CA GLN A 40 -14.04 -18.79 -18.19
C GLN A 40 -13.76 -18.18 -19.56
N ALA A 41 -14.72 -17.41 -20.10
CA ALA A 41 -14.53 -16.70 -21.37
C ALA A 41 -13.43 -15.61 -21.29
N ALA A 42 -13.21 -15.03 -20.11
CA ALA A 42 -12.11 -14.10 -19.84
C ALA A 42 -10.76 -14.78 -19.56
N GLY A 43 -10.70 -16.12 -19.57
CA GLY A 43 -9.47 -16.90 -19.39
C GLY A 43 -9.10 -17.17 -17.93
N PHE A 44 -9.99 -16.88 -16.98
CA PHE A 44 -9.83 -17.21 -15.57
C PHE A 44 -10.47 -18.58 -15.29
N ASN A 45 -9.78 -19.64 -15.70
CA ASN A 45 -10.24 -21.03 -15.64
C ASN A 45 -9.69 -21.81 -14.44
N GLU A 46 -9.18 -21.09 -13.43
CA GLU A 46 -8.62 -21.70 -12.23
C GLU A 46 -9.74 -22.42 -11.45
N PRO A 47 -9.54 -23.69 -11.03
CA PRO A 47 -10.55 -24.43 -10.32
C PRO A 47 -10.74 -23.85 -8.92
N HIS A 48 -11.96 -23.44 -8.59
CA HIS A 48 -12.30 -23.09 -7.21
C HIS A 48 -12.39 -24.35 -6.35
N ILE A 49 -11.61 -24.39 -5.28
CA ILE A 49 -11.57 -25.52 -4.34
C ILE A 49 -12.07 -25.01 -2.99
N GLU A 50 -13.16 -25.59 -2.51
CA GLU A 50 -13.71 -25.27 -1.19
C GLU A 50 -12.89 -25.91 -0.07
N GLU A 51 -12.93 -25.31 1.12
CA GLU A 51 -12.32 -25.88 2.32
C GLU A 51 -12.98 -27.18 2.73
N SER A 52 -12.18 -28.23 2.96
CA SER A 52 -12.73 -29.52 3.38
C SER A 52 -12.95 -29.62 4.89
N GLY A 53 -12.27 -28.77 5.67
CA GLY A 53 -12.26 -28.79 7.14
C GLY A 53 -11.45 -29.93 7.75
N ASN A 54 -10.70 -30.69 6.95
CA ASN A 54 -9.93 -31.84 7.39
C ASN A 54 -8.44 -31.49 7.43
N ALA A 55 -7.83 -31.68 8.60
CA ALA A 55 -6.42 -31.34 8.80
C ALA A 55 -5.48 -32.24 7.97
N LEU A 56 -4.51 -31.62 7.29
CA LEU A 56 -3.42 -32.29 6.57
C LEU A 56 -2.07 -31.66 6.98
N PRO A 57 -1.07 -32.46 7.38
CA PRO A 57 0.29 -31.95 7.57
C PRO A 57 0.88 -31.43 6.24
N MET A 58 1.32 -30.17 6.23
CA MET A 58 1.88 -29.50 5.04
C MET A 58 3.34 -29.92 4.74
N SER A 59 3.54 -31.23 4.55
CA SER A 59 4.83 -31.81 4.16
C SER A 59 4.97 -31.91 2.64
N GLY A 60 6.21 -31.97 2.13
CA GLY A 60 6.46 -32.22 0.70
C GLY A 60 6.51 -30.97 -0.20
N LEU A 61 6.49 -29.75 0.36
CA LEU A 61 6.64 -28.52 -0.42
C LEU A 61 7.87 -28.53 -1.35
N ASN A 62 9.00 -29.06 -0.88
CA ASN A 62 10.21 -29.17 -1.70
C ASN A 62 10.00 -30.04 -2.96
N ALA A 63 9.21 -31.11 -2.87
CA ALA A 63 8.90 -31.94 -4.04
C ALA A 63 7.99 -31.20 -5.04
N LEU A 64 7.03 -30.42 -4.53
CA LEU A 64 6.18 -29.55 -5.36
C LEU A 64 6.98 -28.43 -6.02
N VAL A 65 7.96 -27.84 -5.32
CA VAL A 65 8.89 -26.85 -5.88
C VAL A 65 9.65 -27.43 -7.06
N GLU A 66 10.19 -28.65 -6.95
CA GLU A 66 10.92 -29.29 -8.05
C GLU A 66 10.00 -29.67 -9.23
N LYS A 67 8.77 -30.13 -8.96
CA LYS A 67 7.75 -30.33 -10.00
C LYS A 67 7.41 -29.03 -10.73
N ALA A 68 7.14 -27.96 -9.98
CA ALA A 68 6.82 -26.66 -10.54
C ALA A 68 7.96 -26.12 -11.43
N LYS A 69 9.23 -26.34 -11.04
CA LYS A 69 10.39 -25.96 -11.85
C LYS A 69 10.46 -26.74 -13.16
N ALA A 70 10.04 -28.00 -13.15
CA ALA A 70 9.96 -28.81 -14.36
C ALA A 70 8.84 -28.33 -15.30
N ASP A 71 7.69 -27.96 -14.74
CA ASP A 71 6.50 -27.61 -15.51
C ASP A 71 6.55 -26.18 -16.07
N ILE A 72 6.89 -25.18 -15.25
CA ILE A 72 6.87 -23.75 -15.66
C ILE A 72 8.27 -23.11 -15.75
N GLY A 73 9.32 -23.94 -15.69
CA GLY A 73 10.71 -23.53 -15.88
C GLY A 73 11.48 -23.30 -14.58
N ASN A 74 12.81 -23.43 -14.66
CA ASN A 74 13.71 -23.44 -13.50
C ASN A 74 14.14 -22.04 -13.03
N GLN A 75 13.40 -20.99 -13.38
CA GLN A 75 13.69 -19.65 -12.89
C GLN A 75 13.17 -19.50 -11.44
N PRO A 76 13.76 -18.61 -10.63
CA PRO A 76 13.26 -18.37 -9.27
C PRO A 76 11.80 -17.94 -9.31
N PHE A 77 10.94 -18.65 -8.56
CA PHE A 77 9.54 -18.27 -8.44
C PHE A 77 9.43 -16.86 -7.85
N ARG A 78 8.62 -16.03 -8.50
CA ARG A 78 8.32 -14.69 -8.00
C ARG A 78 7.45 -14.78 -6.74
N ARG A 79 6.52 -15.72 -6.72
CA ARG A 79 5.57 -15.91 -5.64
C ARG A 79 5.21 -17.38 -5.52
N ILE A 80 5.12 -17.84 -4.27
CA ILE A 80 4.55 -19.13 -3.90
C ILE A 80 3.42 -18.81 -2.92
N VAL A 81 2.22 -19.28 -3.22
CA VAL A 81 1.04 -19.13 -2.35
C VAL A 81 0.58 -20.52 -1.95
N ILE A 82 0.17 -20.67 -0.70
CA ILE A 82 -0.52 -21.87 -0.23
C ILE A 82 -1.91 -21.44 0.20
N GLU A 83 -2.91 -21.85 -0.57
CA GLU A 83 -4.32 -21.68 -0.19
C GLU A 83 -4.76 -22.84 0.70
N HIS A 84 -5.71 -22.57 1.60
CA HIS A 84 -6.25 -23.53 2.57
C HIS A 84 -5.15 -24.27 3.37
N PHE A 85 -4.13 -23.53 3.83
CA PHE A 85 -2.99 -24.09 4.54
C PHE A 85 -3.44 -24.95 5.73
N GLY A 86 -2.92 -26.18 5.81
CA GLY A 86 -3.25 -27.13 6.87
C GLY A 86 -4.52 -27.95 6.61
N ASP A 87 -5.20 -27.75 5.48
CA ASP A 87 -6.38 -28.52 5.07
C ASP A 87 -6.05 -29.56 3.97
N THR A 88 -6.84 -30.63 3.83
CA THR A 88 -6.70 -31.56 2.69
C THR A 88 -7.02 -30.93 1.34
N SER A 89 -7.74 -29.81 1.33
CA SER A 89 -8.01 -28.99 0.16
C SER A 89 -6.85 -28.04 -0.20
N ALA A 90 -5.76 -28.03 0.57
CA ALA A 90 -4.64 -27.13 0.35
C ALA A 90 -4.06 -27.20 -1.08
N VAL A 91 -3.82 -26.04 -1.66
CA VAL A 91 -3.27 -25.87 -3.01
C VAL A 91 -1.98 -25.05 -2.95
N ALA A 92 -0.90 -25.60 -3.49
CA ALA A 92 0.34 -24.87 -3.74
C ALA A 92 0.26 -24.21 -5.12
N ILE A 93 0.37 -22.88 -5.15
CA ILE A 93 0.35 -22.06 -6.36
C ILE A 93 1.76 -21.50 -6.57
N PHE A 94 2.38 -21.85 -7.69
CA PHE A 94 3.71 -21.38 -8.08
C PHE A 94 3.57 -20.41 -9.24
N GLN A 95 4.06 -19.18 -9.05
CA GLN A 95 3.98 -18.12 -10.06
C GLN A 95 5.38 -17.68 -10.48
N ASN A 96 5.59 -17.65 -11.80
CA ASN A 96 6.78 -17.09 -12.42
C ASN A 96 6.40 -16.00 -13.43
N ARG A 97 7.28 -15.03 -13.63
CA ARG A 97 7.17 -14.09 -14.75
C ARG A 97 8.27 -14.36 -15.76
N SER A 98 7.92 -14.26 -17.03
CA SER A 98 8.94 -14.29 -18.08
C SER A 98 9.88 -13.10 -17.93
N VAL A 99 11.18 -13.36 -18.04
CA VAL A 99 12.23 -12.32 -18.11
C VAL A 99 12.27 -11.70 -19.52
N ASP A 100 11.82 -12.45 -20.53
CA ASP A 100 11.90 -12.06 -21.95
C ASP A 100 10.67 -11.30 -22.45
N HIS A 101 9.59 -11.30 -21.69
CA HIS A 101 8.32 -10.68 -22.07
C HIS A 101 7.76 -9.75 -21.00
N PHE A 102 7.24 -8.61 -21.43
CA PHE A 102 6.82 -7.51 -20.56
C PHE A 102 5.75 -7.90 -19.53
N SER A 103 4.80 -8.76 -19.91
CA SER A 103 3.60 -9.05 -19.11
C SER A 103 3.24 -10.53 -19.08
N THR A 104 4.19 -11.44 -19.37
CA THR A 104 3.89 -12.88 -19.38
C THR A 104 4.04 -13.47 -17.99
N GLN A 105 3.02 -14.20 -17.57
CA GLN A 105 3.01 -14.94 -16.30
C GLN A 105 2.76 -16.41 -16.60
N ALA A 106 3.58 -17.26 -15.99
CA ALA A 106 3.38 -18.70 -15.95
C ALA A 106 3.00 -19.09 -14.52
N GLU A 107 2.07 -20.02 -14.41
CA GLU A 107 1.50 -20.41 -13.13
C GLU A 107 1.10 -21.87 -13.14
N VAL A 108 1.36 -22.57 -12.04
CA VAL A 108 0.98 -23.97 -11.87
C VAL A 108 0.48 -24.21 -10.45
N HIS A 109 -0.60 -24.99 -10.35
CA HIS A 109 -1.27 -25.31 -9.09
C HIS A 109 -1.17 -26.81 -8.82
N TYR A 110 -0.82 -27.18 -7.60
CA TYR A 110 -0.84 -28.57 -7.15
C TYR A 110 -1.60 -28.73 -5.85
N ARG A 111 -2.38 -29.80 -5.73
CA ARG A 111 -3.01 -30.19 -4.49
C ARG A 111 -1.98 -30.83 -3.55
N PHE A 112 -1.96 -30.43 -2.28
CA PHE A 112 -1.00 -31.00 -1.32
C PHE A 112 -1.28 -32.47 -0.96
N SER A 113 -2.55 -32.90 -0.96
CA SER A 113 -2.93 -34.24 -0.49
C SER A 113 -2.41 -35.37 -1.38
N ASP A 114 -2.40 -35.18 -2.70
CA ASP A 114 -1.97 -36.19 -3.68
C ASP A 114 -0.88 -35.70 -4.65
N GLN A 115 -0.47 -34.43 -4.53
CA GLN A 115 0.49 -33.76 -5.42
C GLN A 115 0.07 -33.77 -6.90
N SER A 116 -1.23 -33.89 -7.17
CA SER A 116 -1.80 -33.78 -8.51
C SER A 116 -1.78 -32.33 -8.98
N GLN A 117 -1.53 -32.12 -10.28
CA GLN A 117 -1.65 -30.81 -10.90
C GLN A 117 -3.13 -30.51 -11.13
N THR A 118 -3.61 -29.38 -10.59
CA THR A 118 -4.99 -28.95 -10.73
C THR A 118 -5.16 -27.89 -11.82
N TYR A 119 -4.11 -27.12 -12.09
CA TYR A 119 -4.11 -26.06 -13.10
C TYR A 119 -2.69 -25.76 -13.59
N ILE A 120 -2.56 -25.36 -14.85
CA ILE A 120 -1.32 -24.84 -15.41
C ILE A 120 -1.60 -23.82 -16.50
N THR A 121 -0.78 -22.78 -16.54
CA THR A 121 -0.66 -21.87 -17.66
C THR A 121 0.81 -21.51 -17.88
N HIS A 122 1.31 -21.63 -19.11
CA HIS A 122 2.68 -21.25 -19.46
C HIS A 122 2.77 -19.80 -19.97
N ASP A 123 1.68 -19.28 -20.50
CA ASP A 123 1.54 -17.90 -20.91
C ASP A 123 0.09 -17.43 -20.72
N ASN A 124 -0.06 -16.12 -20.58
CA ASN A 124 -1.35 -15.47 -20.49
C ASN A 124 -1.84 -14.95 -21.84
N TYR A 125 -1.25 -15.36 -22.97
CA TYR A 125 -1.61 -14.93 -24.33
C TYR A 125 -2.71 -15.78 -24.96
N ASP A 126 -2.99 -16.95 -24.39
CA ASP A 126 -4.14 -17.78 -24.70
C ASP A 126 -5.50 -17.05 -24.63
N ASN A 127 -5.59 -15.96 -23.86
CA ASN A 127 -6.77 -15.11 -23.78
C ASN A 127 -6.43 -13.61 -23.83
N ALA A 128 -7.04 -12.88 -24.76
CA ALA A 128 -6.78 -11.46 -24.96
C ALA A 128 -7.17 -10.58 -23.75
N VAL A 129 -8.24 -10.94 -23.03
CA VAL A 129 -8.68 -10.22 -21.83
C VAL A 129 -7.66 -10.42 -20.71
N ARG A 130 -7.26 -11.68 -20.47
CA ARG A 130 -6.24 -12.03 -19.46
C ARG A 130 -4.90 -11.36 -19.76
N SER A 131 -4.43 -11.44 -21.01
CA SER A 131 -3.20 -10.79 -21.44
C SER A 131 -3.25 -9.27 -21.25
N GLY A 132 -4.34 -8.63 -21.71
CA GLY A 132 -4.53 -7.19 -21.61
C GLY A 132 -4.59 -6.70 -20.16
N LEU A 133 -5.29 -7.42 -19.27
CA LEU A 133 -5.32 -7.12 -17.84
C LEU A 133 -3.94 -7.23 -17.20
N GLN A 134 -3.13 -8.20 -17.60
CA GLN A 134 -1.78 -8.35 -17.07
C GLN A 134 -0.82 -7.24 -17.55
N VAL A 135 -0.99 -6.72 -18.77
CA VAL A 135 -0.28 -5.51 -19.23
C VAL A 135 -0.65 -4.32 -18.34
N ILE A 136 -1.94 -4.12 -18.09
CA ILE A 136 -2.46 -3.06 -17.22
C ILE A 136 -1.91 -3.21 -15.80
N ALA A 137 -1.89 -4.43 -15.25
CA ALA A 137 -1.33 -4.73 -13.94
C ALA A 137 0.16 -4.42 -13.87
N SER A 138 0.93 -4.84 -14.87
CA SER A 138 2.38 -4.59 -14.92
C SER A 138 2.69 -3.09 -14.98
N LEU A 139 1.91 -2.32 -15.76
CA LEU A 139 2.01 -0.86 -15.80
C LEU A 139 1.63 -0.20 -14.47
N HIS A 140 0.58 -0.68 -13.81
CA HIS A 140 0.09 -0.09 -12.56
C HIS A 140 1.03 -0.32 -11.37
N PHE A 141 1.54 -1.55 -11.24
CA PHE A 141 2.44 -1.93 -10.15
C PHE A 141 3.90 -1.55 -10.43
N GLY A 142 4.24 -1.21 -11.68
CA GLY A 142 5.58 -0.72 -12.06
C GLY A 142 6.68 -1.77 -11.83
N ASP A 143 6.35 -3.04 -11.98
CA ASP A 143 7.17 -4.17 -11.53
C ASP A 143 7.92 -4.89 -12.66
N PHE A 144 8.14 -4.21 -13.80
CA PHE A 144 8.69 -4.80 -15.02
C PHE A 144 10.14 -4.41 -15.37
N ALA A 145 10.72 -3.35 -14.78
CA ALA A 145 12.08 -2.89 -15.12
C ALA A 145 12.98 -2.67 -13.89
N GLY A 146 12.79 -3.51 -12.86
CA GLY A 146 13.64 -3.52 -11.66
C GLY A 146 13.61 -2.24 -10.83
N TYR A 147 14.67 -2.01 -10.05
CA TYR A 147 14.72 -0.93 -9.05
C TYR A 147 14.73 0.48 -9.63
N GLY A 148 15.39 0.72 -10.77
CA GLY A 148 15.46 2.05 -11.38
C GLY A 148 14.08 2.61 -11.71
N LEU A 149 13.22 1.78 -12.29
CA LEU A 149 11.83 2.15 -12.57
C LEU A 149 11.01 2.37 -11.30
N ARG A 150 11.16 1.49 -10.30
CA ARG A 150 10.46 1.62 -9.01
C ARG A 150 10.81 2.93 -8.32
N ILE A 151 12.08 3.34 -8.35
CA ILE A 151 12.53 4.64 -7.83
C ILE A 151 11.91 5.79 -8.64
N ALA A 152 11.92 5.72 -9.97
CA ALA A 152 11.30 6.74 -10.81
C ALA A 152 9.79 6.89 -10.52
N PHE A 153 9.07 5.77 -10.39
CA PHE A 153 7.65 5.73 -10.06
C PHE A 153 7.39 6.30 -8.66
N PHE A 154 8.23 5.96 -7.68
CA PHE A 154 8.17 6.53 -6.34
C PHE A 154 8.35 8.06 -6.36
N LEU A 155 9.34 8.58 -7.10
CA LEU A 155 9.57 10.01 -7.23
C LEU A 155 8.41 10.73 -7.94
N PHE A 156 7.85 10.14 -9.01
CA PHE A 156 6.67 10.66 -9.68
C PHE A 156 5.43 10.61 -8.78
N GLY A 157 5.27 9.58 -7.96
CA GLY A 157 4.24 9.50 -6.93
C GLY A 157 4.35 10.65 -5.92
N ILE A 158 5.56 10.89 -5.37
CA ILE A 158 5.80 12.02 -4.46
C ILE A 158 5.52 13.36 -5.15
N ALA A 159 5.96 13.54 -6.39
CA ALA A 159 5.69 14.76 -7.16
C ALA A 159 4.19 14.98 -7.37
N THR A 160 3.44 13.90 -7.62
CA THR A 160 1.97 13.94 -7.74
C THR A 160 1.33 14.39 -6.43
N CYS A 161 1.72 13.78 -5.31
CA CYS A 161 1.25 14.15 -3.97
C CYS A 161 1.55 15.63 -3.67
N TYR A 162 2.76 16.10 -4.02
CA TYR A 162 3.14 17.50 -3.84
C TYR A 162 2.24 18.45 -4.64
N ILE A 163 1.97 18.17 -5.91
CA ILE A 163 1.08 19.00 -6.75
C ILE A 163 -0.35 19.04 -6.18
N ILE A 164 -0.88 17.90 -5.73
CA ILE A 164 -2.24 17.84 -5.16
C ILE A 164 -2.32 18.64 -3.86
N ILE A 165 -1.36 18.44 -2.94
CA ILE A 165 -1.33 19.15 -1.66
C ILE A 165 -1.18 20.65 -1.88
N THR A 166 -0.23 21.07 -2.73
CA THR A 166 0.00 22.50 -3.02
C THR A 166 -1.20 23.14 -3.71
N GLY A 167 -1.83 22.47 -4.67
CA GLY A 167 -3.06 22.94 -5.31
C GLY A 167 -4.19 23.17 -4.30
N ASN A 168 -4.40 22.22 -3.39
CA ASN A 168 -5.38 22.34 -2.32
C ASN A 168 -5.05 23.50 -1.35
N LEU A 169 -3.79 23.63 -0.93
CA LEU A 169 -3.36 24.74 -0.06
C LEU A 169 -3.52 26.11 -0.72
N MET A 170 -3.12 26.25 -1.98
CA MET A 170 -3.32 27.48 -2.76
C MET A 170 -4.81 27.82 -2.92
N TRP A 171 -5.65 26.81 -3.14
CA TRP A 171 -7.10 26.99 -3.18
C TRP A 171 -7.65 27.51 -1.84
N VAL A 172 -7.23 26.91 -0.72
CA VAL A 172 -7.63 27.36 0.63
C VAL A 172 -7.18 28.81 0.87
N GLU A 173 -5.94 29.17 0.54
CA GLU A 173 -5.41 30.52 0.72
C GLU A 173 -6.12 31.56 -0.15
N LYS A 174 -6.40 31.23 -1.41
CA LYS A 174 -7.15 32.11 -2.32
C LYS A 174 -8.55 32.38 -1.80
N ARG A 175 -9.23 31.36 -1.26
CA ARG A 175 -10.58 31.49 -0.70
C ARG A 175 -10.59 32.21 0.64
N ALA A 176 -9.57 32.04 1.48
CA ALA A 176 -9.45 32.75 2.75
C ALA A 176 -9.39 34.28 2.58
N LYS A 177 -8.92 34.77 1.43
CA LYS A 177 -8.89 36.20 1.08
C LYS A 177 -10.24 36.75 0.59
N GLN A 178 -11.20 35.89 0.25
CA GLN A 178 -12.53 36.30 -0.24
C GLN A 178 -13.49 36.49 0.94
N ARG A 179 -14.13 37.67 1.04
CA ARG A 179 -15.05 38.01 2.15
C ARG A 179 -16.29 37.09 2.27
N ASN A 180 -16.68 36.43 1.19
CA ASN A 180 -17.92 35.63 1.14
C ASN A 180 -17.74 34.16 1.56
N TYR A 181 -16.54 33.73 1.95
CA TYR A 181 -16.27 32.34 2.32
C TYR A 181 -16.30 32.10 3.83
N SER A 182 -16.96 31.00 4.24
CA SER A 182 -17.02 30.59 5.63
C SER A 182 -15.66 30.14 6.16
N GLN A 183 -15.17 30.83 7.20
CA GLN A 183 -13.93 30.47 7.91
C GLN A 183 -14.00 29.06 8.54
N ARG A 184 -15.19 28.60 8.94
CA ARG A 184 -15.38 27.24 9.46
C ARG A 184 -15.13 26.19 8.37
N GLY A 185 -15.67 26.41 7.17
CA GLY A 185 -15.45 25.52 6.02
C GLY A 185 -13.98 25.45 5.60
N LEU A 186 -13.30 26.60 5.54
CA LEU A 186 -11.87 26.64 5.21
C LEU A 186 -11.01 25.91 6.26
N ASN A 187 -11.31 26.09 7.54
CA ASN A 187 -10.62 25.37 8.61
C ASN A 187 -10.89 23.87 8.57
N PHE A 188 -12.11 23.45 8.25
CA PHE A 188 -12.45 22.04 8.05
C PHE A 188 -11.62 21.42 6.94
N VAL A 189 -11.56 22.05 5.77
CA VAL A 189 -10.75 21.57 4.62
C VAL A 189 -9.27 21.53 4.99
N ARG A 190 -8.75 22.56 5.66
CA ARG A 190 -7.34 22.59 6.09
C ARG A 190 -7.00 21.45 7.06
N ARG A 191 -7.89 21.17 8.01
CA ARG A 191 -7.73 20.07 8.97
C ARG A 191 -7.89 18.70 8.31
N LEU A 192 -8.81 18.57 7.36
CA LEU A 192 -9.02 17.35 6.58
C LEU A 192 -7.78 17.05 5.74
N THR A 193 -7.16 18.08 5.19
CA THR A 193 -5.90 17.96 4.44
C THR A 193 -4.78 17.46 5.35
N VAL A 194 -4.61 18.04 6.54
CA VAL A 194 -3.60 17.58 7.50
C VAL A 194 -3.85 16.13 7.91
N GLY A 195 -5.05 15.82 8.37
CA GLY A 195 -5.39 14.48 8.84
C GLY A 195 -5.38 13.43 7.73
N GLY A 196 -5.81 13.78 6.52
CA GLY A 196 -5.82 12.88 5.38
C GLY A 196 -4.40 12.55 4.92
N PHE A 197 -3.58 13.56 4.59
CA PHE A 197 -2.26 13.33 4.01
C PHE A 197 -1.21 12.91 5.04
N ILE A 198 -1.13 13.61 6.19
CA ILE A 198 -0.15 13.25 7.24
C ILE A 198 -0.62 12.02 8.01
N GLY A 199 -1.95 11.84 8.17
CA GLY A 199 -2.48 10.64 8.81
C GLY A 199 -2.19 9.36 8.03
N VAL A 200 -2.10 9.39 6.69
CA VAL A 200 -1.64 8.21 5.92
C VAL A 200 -0.21 7.84 6.32
N VAL A 201 0.68 8.83 6.48
CA VAL A 201 2.06 8.57 6.92
C VAL A 201 2.09 7.90 8.30
N LEU A 202 1.25 8.34 9.24
CA LEU A 202 1.10 7.69 10.54
C LEU A 202 0.54 6.27 10.41
N ALA A 203 -0.54 6.10 9.67
CA ALA A 203 -1.16 4.79 9.44
C ALA A 203 -0.19 3.77 8.85
N THR A 204 0.59 4.18 7.85
CA THR A 204 1.65 3.35 7.25
C THR A 204 2.72 2.99 8.30
N SER A 205 3.23 3.97 9.06
CA SER A 205 4.26 3.71 10.08
C SER A 205 3.79 2.78 11.20
N VAL A 206 2.51 2.88 11.61
CA VAL A 206 1.90 1.98 12.58
C VAL A 206 1.74 0.59 11.98
N GLY A 207 1.36 0.47 10.70
CA GLY A 207 1.29 -0.80 9.99
C GLY A 207 2.65 -1.53 9.96
N PHE A 208 3.75 -0.82 9.69
CA PHE A 208 5.10 -1.38 9.74
C PHE A 208 5.46 -1.90 11.14
N LEU A 209 5.25 -1.09 12.17
CA LEU A 209 5.53 -1.49 13.55
C LEU A 209 4.66 -2.69 13.98
N ALA A 210 3.36 -2.64 13.67
CA ALA A 210 2.43 -3.72 13.99
C ALA A 210 2.78 -5.01 13.26
N ALA A 211 3.17 -4.95 11.98
CA ALA A 211 3.60 -6.11 11.22
C ALA A 211 4.79 -6.83 11.89
N ARG A 212 5.66 -6.11 12.60
CA ARG A 212 6.77 -6.73 13.33
C ARG A 212 6.38 -7.24 14.72
N LEU A 213 5.46 -6.56 15.41
CA LEU A 213 5.05 -6.93 16.77
C LEU A 213 3.98 -8.03 16.81
N LEU A 214 3.12 -8.14 15.79
CA LEU A 214 2.11 -9.19 15.72
C LEU A 214 2.77 -10.52 15.36
N SER A 215 2.49 -11.54 16.19
CA SER A 215 2.93 -12.92 15.96
C SER A 215 2.56 -13.39 14.56
N ALA A 216 3.46 -14.12 13.90
CA ALA A 216 3.23 -14.71 12.59
C ALA A 216 2.07 -15.73 12.62
N ASP A 217 1.86 -16.40 13.76
CA ASP A 217 0.85 -17.45 13.94
C ASP A 217 -0.53 -16.90 14.34
N LEU A 218 -0.71 -15.58 14.38
CA LEU A 218 -1.99 -14.97 14.73
C LEU A 218 -3.03 -15.28 13.64
N PRO A 219 -4.16 -15.92 13.98
CA PRO A 219 -5.26 -16.11 13.02
C PRO A 219 -5.74 -14.77 12.48
N GLU A 220 -6.07 -14.71 11.18
CA GLU A 220 -6.54 -13.48 10.51
C GLU A 220 -5.59 -12.27 10.63
N ARG A 221 -4.28 -12.50 10.86
CA ARG A 221 -3.27 -11.44 11.02
C ARG A 221 -3.35 -10.36 9.94
N ALA A 222 -3.57 -10.74 8.68
CA ALA A 222 -3.70 -9.81 7.56
C ALA A 222 -4.86 -8.83 7.75
N GLN A 223 -6.04 -9.33 8.16
CA GLN A 223 -7.22 -8.54 8.42
C GLN A 223 -7.01 -7.58 9.60
N TYR A 224 -6.36 -8.04 10.68
CA TYR A 224 -6.01 -7.17 11.81
C TYR A 224 -5.08 -6.02 11.40
N LEU A 225 -4.06 -6.31 10.58
CA LEU A 225 -3.15 -5.28 10.07
C LEU A 225 -3.87 -4.26 9.19
N GLU A 226 -4.73 -4.72 8.28
CA GLU A 226 -5.54 -3.86 7.42
C GLU A 226 -6.44 -2.94 8.24
N GLN A 227 -7.22 -3.52 9.17
CA GLN A 227 -8.11 -2.77 10.05
C GLN A 227 -7.33 -1.74 10.87
N LEU A 228 -6.19 -2.11 11.44
CA LEU A 228 -5.36 -1.19 12.23
C LEU A 228 -4.89 0.02 11.42
N VAL A 229 -4.46 -0.19 10.18
CA VAL A 229 -4.04 0.90 9.28
C VAL A 229 -5.21 1.85 9.00
N TYR A 230 -6.38 1.32 8.62
CA TYR A 230 -7.56 2.16 8.36
C TYR A 230 -8.06 2.90 9.61
N PHE A 231 -8.13 2.21 10.75
CA PHE A 231 -8.51 2.85 12.02
C PHE A 231 -7.54 3.96 12.41
N THR A 232 -6.23 3.72 12.29
CA THR A 232 -5.21 4.74 12.57
C THR A 232 -5.37 5.96 11.65
N TRP A 233 -5.67 5.73 10.37
CA TRP A 233 -5.91 6.80 9.41
C TRP A 233 -7.17 7.62 9.76
N ILE A 234 -8.30 6.97 10.02
CA ILE A 234 -9.56 7.63 10.42
C ILE A 234 -9.36 8.43 11.71
N LEU A 235 -8.70 7.83 12.72
CA LEU A 235 -8.38 8.52 13.96
C LEU A 235 -7.47 9.74 13.75
N SER A 236 -6.53 9.67 12.81
CA SER A 236 -5.69 10.81 12.43
C SER A 236 -6.50 11.95 11.81
N VAL A 237 -7.49 11.62 10.98
CA VAL A 237 -8.44 12.59 10.42
C VAL A 237 -9.28 13.23 11.52
N ILE A 238 -9.87 12.43 12.40
CA ILE A 238 -10.68 12.92 13.54
C ILE A 238 -9.82 13.80 14.46
N PHE A 239 -8.62 13.36 14.80
CA PHE A 239 -7.67 14.11 15.62
C PHE A 239 -7.36 15.47 14.98
N ALA A 240 -7.06 15.51 13.69
CA ALA A 240 -6.81 16.76 12.99
C ALA A 240 -8.03 17.71 12.99
N GLN A 241 -9.26 17.17 12.95
CA GLN A 241 -10.48 17.98 13.02
C GLN A 241 -10.74 18.58 14.40
N VAL A 242 -10.50 17.82 15.47
CA VAL A 242 -10.66 18.28 16.86
C VAL A 242 -9.61 19.33 17.22
N MET A 243 -8.40 19.19 16.69
CA MET A 243 -7.29 20.10 16.98
C MET A 243 -7.50 21.48 16.34
N LYS A 244 -7.66 22.50 17.18
CA LYS A 244 -7.92 23.89 16.71
C LYS A 244 -6.82 24.43 15.79
N LYS A 245 -5.56 24.07 16.06
CA LYS A 245 -4.37 24.50 15.31
C LYS A 245 -3.86 23.36 14.42
N SER A 246 -4.07 23.48 13.11
CA SER A 246 -3.69 22.46 12.13
C SER A 246 -2.18 22.17 12.10
N GLY A 247 -1.33 23.19 12.28
CA GLY A 247 0.13 22.99 12.35
C GLY A 247 0.58 22.19 13.58
N VAL A 248 -0.14 22.32 14.70
CA VAL A 248 0.11 21.47 15.88
C VAL A 248 -0.28 20.03 15.59
N ALA A 249 -1.46 19.80 15.03
CA ALA A 249 -1.91 18.46 14.65
C ALA A 249 -0.92 17.79 13.69
N ALA A 250 -0.50 18.51 12.65
CA ALA A 250 0.52 18.06 11.70
C ALA A 250 1.82 17.64 12.40
N SER A 251 2.33 18.48 13.31
CA SER A 251 3.57 18.16 14.04
C SER A 251 3.44 16.93 14.93
N VAL A 252 2.30 16.74 15.61
CA VAL A 252 2.07 15.57 16.47
C VAL A 252 2.01 14.30 15.64
N LEU A 253 1.21 14.30 14.57
CA LEU A 253 1.11 13.15 13.66
C LEU A 253 2.48 12.78 13.10
N LEU A 254 3.28 13.75 12.62
CA LEU A 254 4.62 13.50 12.10
C LEU A 254 5.61 12.98 13.16
N TYR A 255 5.54 13.47 14.41
CA TYR A 255 6.37 12.91 15.48
C TYR A 255 6.01 11.46 15.78
N LEU A 256 4.71 11.15 15.83
CA LEU A 256 4.25 9.78 16.01
C LEU A 256 4.70 8.90 14.85
N SER A 257 4.54 9.36 13.60
CA SER A 257 4.98 8.62 12.42
C SER A 257 6.46 8.30 12.47
N GLY A 258 7.28 9.32 12.74
CA GLY A 258 8.72 9.14 12.81
C GLY A 258 9.16 8.25 13.96
N SER A 259 8.48 8.35 15.12
CA SER A 259 8.74 7.46 16.26
C SER A 259 8.39 6.01 15.93
N CYS A 260 7.27 5.76 15.25
CA CYS A 260 6.88 4.42 14.82
C CYS A 260 7.89 3.83 13.83
N PHE A 261 8.34 4.58 12.81
CA PHE A 261 9.35 4.07 11.88
C PHE A 261 10.68 3.73 12.56
N ILE A 262 11.15 4.58 13.49
CA ILE A 262 12.36 4.28 14.26
C ILE A 262 12.14 3.10 15.22
N ALA A 263 10.95 2.98 15.80
CA ALA A 263 10.61 1.83 16.63
C ALA A 263 10.56 0.52 15.82
N THR A 264 10.08 0.56 14.56
CA THR A 264 10.14 -0.60 13.65
C THR A 264 11.58 -1.03 13.45
N LEU A 265 12.49 -0.09 13.13
CA LEU A 265 13.91 -0.37 12.97
C LEU A 265 14.50 -1.06 14.22
N VAL A 266 14.19 -0.54 15.41
CA VAL A 266 14.65 -1.14 16.67
C VAL A 266 14.05 -2.55 16.85
N ALA A 267 12.79 -2.75 16.50
CA ALA A 267 12.13 -4.05 16.56
C ALA A 267 12.74 -5.05 15.55
N ASP A 268 13.11 -4.59 14.35
CA ASP A 268 13.75 -5.40 13.31
C ASP A 268 15.04 -6.03 13.83
N TRP A 269 15.93 -5.22 14.39
CA TRP A 269 17.23 -5.68 14.88
C TRP A 269 17.17 -6.40 16.23
N THR A 270 16.17 -6.13 17.06
CA THR A 270 16.04 -6.82 18.38
C THR A 270 15.30 -8.14 18.28
N LEU A 271 14.28 -8.26 17.43
CA LEU A 271 13.46 -9.46 17.31
C LEU A 271 13.96 -10.41 16.22
N VAL A 272 14.51 -9.89 15.11
CA VAL A 272 14.76 -10.66 13.88
C VAL A 272 16.14 -10.34 13.26
N GLY A 273 17.06 -9.76 14.04
CA GLY A 273 18.35 -9.28 13.53
C GLY A 273 19.27 -10.39 12.99
N ILE A 274 19.16 -11.61 13.54
CA ILE A 274 19.95 -12.76 13.09
C ILE A 274 19.48 -13.21 11.71
N GLU A 275 18.17 -13.34 11.52
CA GLU A 275 17.55 -13.75 10.27
C GLU A 275 17.77 -12.70 9.17
N ILE A 276 17.71 -11.40 9.52
CA ILE A 276 18.08 -10.31 8.60
C ILE A 276 19.52 -10.50 8.12
N SER A 277 20.45 -10.78 9.04
CA SER A 277 21.86 -10.99 8.70
C SER A 277 22.06 -12.22 7.80
N GLN A 278 21.33 -13.30 8.06
CA GLN A 278 21.33 -14.51 7.22
C GLN A 278 20.78 -14.24 5.81
N LEU A 279 19.67 -13.52 5.69
CA LEU A 279 19.09 -13.13 4.40
C LEU A 279 20.07 -12.30 3.57
N VAL A 280 20.77 -11.36 4.20
CA VAL A 280 21.81 -10.57 3.53
C VAL A 280 22.96 -11.46 3.05
N MET A 281 23.41 -12.42 3.86
CA MET A 281 24.44 -13.39 3.45
C MET A 281 24.00 -14.28 2.29
N LEU A 282 22.70 -14.59 2.19
CA LEU A 282 22.09 -15.31 1.07
C LEU A 282 21.90 -14.44 -0.19
N GLY A 283 22.31 -13.16 -0.15
CA GLY A 283 22.23 -12.23 -1.27
C GLY A 283 20.93 -11.41 -1.34
N HIS A 284 20.02 -11.56 -0.37
CA HIS A 284 18.78 -10.78 -0.29
C HIS A 284 19.04 -9.39 0.33
N VAL A 285 19.81 -8.57 -0.38
CA VAL A 285 20.20 -7.21 0.05
C VAL A 285 19.03 -6.21 0.08
N ASP A 286 17.91 -6.55 -0.55
CA ASP A 286 16.72 -5.72 -0.63
C ASP A 286 16.16 -5.32 0.74
N ILE A 287 16.37 -6.17 1.75
CA ILE A 287 15.96 -5.87 3.13
C ILE A 287 16.65 -4.62 3.67
N LEU A 288 17.92 -4.38 3.31
CA LEU A 288 18.67 -3.20 3.73
C LEU A 288 18.14 -1.91 3.09
N ILE A 289 17.51 -2.01 1.92
CA ILE A 289 16.85 -0.87 1.28
C ILE A 289 15.63 -0.45 2.13
N VAL A 290 14.87 -1.42 2.66
CA VAL A 290 13.74 -1.16 3.55
C VAL A 290 14.21 -0.51 4.84
N GLU A 291 15.27 -1.03 5.47
CA GLU A 291 15.88 -0.45 6.67
C GLU A 291 16.30 1.02 6.45
N ALA A 292 16.96 1.29 5.32
CA ALA A 292 17.35 2.65 4.93
C ALA A 292 16.13 3.56 4.71
N LEU A 293 15.05 3.05 4.12
CA LEU A 293 13.80 3.78 3.94
C LEU A 293 13.13 4.11 5.28
N LEU A 294 13.09 3.16 6.23
CA LEU A 294 12.52 3.40 7.57
C LEU A 294 13.29 4.50 8.31
N ILE A 295 14.63 4.48 8.26
CA ILE A 295 15.47 5.52 8.87
C ILE A 295 15.22 6.87 8.21
N THR A 296 15.27 6.93 6.88
CA THR A 296 15.12 8.19 6.14
C THR A 296 13.73 8.79 6.34
N LEU A 297 12.66 8.00 6.26
CA LEU A 297 11.29 8.45 6.55
C LEU A 297 11.12 8.86 8.02
N GLY A 298 11.68 8.10 8.96
CA GLY A 298 11.62 8.39 10.38
C GLY A 298 12.28 9.72 10.73
N VAL A 299 13.52 9.92 10.28
CA VAL A 299 14.30 11.15 10.52
C VAL A 299 13.65 12.35 9.84
N THR A 300 13.24 12.23 8.58
CA THR A 300 12.60 13.33 7.84
C THR A 300 11.27 13.73 8.47
N ALA A 301 10.46 12.78 8.95
CA ALA A 301 9.23 13.06 9.67
C ALA A 301 9.49 13.85 10.97
N ILE A 302 10.48 13.44 11.77
CA ILE A 302 10.84 14.13 13.03
C ILE A 302 11.38 15.55 12.77
N ILE A 303 12.25 15.72 11.78
CA ILE A 303 12.80 17.04 11.40
C ILE A 303 11.66 17.96 10.94
N THR A 304 10.77 17.45 10.08
CA THR A 304 9.62 18.20 9.58
C THR A 304 8.66 18.55 10.72
N ALA A 305 8.41 17.64 11.65
CA ALA A 305 7.60 17.90 12.84
C ALA A 305 8.17 19.05 13.69
N ARG A 306 9.49 19.08 13.91
CA ARG A 306 10.19 20.17 14.62
C ARG A 306 10.01 21.51 13.91
N TYR A 307 10.21 21.52 12.59
CA TYR A 307 10.07 22.71 11.77
C TYR A 307 8.63 23.26 11.83
N VAL A 308 7.63 22.42 11.59
CA VAL A 308 6.21 22.78 11.61
C VAL A 308 5.78 23.27 13.01
N ARG A 309 6.26 22.63 14.07
CA ARG A 309 5.99 23.04 15.46
C ARG A 309 6.58 24.42 15.77
N LYS A 310 7.80 24.70 15.31
CA LYS A 310 8.47 26.00 15.48
C LYS A 310 7.71 27.10 14.74
N GLN A 311 7.30 26.85 13.50
CA GLN A 311 6.51 27.81 12.72
C GLN A 311 5.15 28.10 13.36
N SER A 312 4.45 27.04 13.81
CA SER A 312 3.15 27.18 14.47
C SER A 312 3.21 27.98 15.78
N ARG A 313 4.34 27.90 16.51
CA ARG A 313 4.61 28.72 17.70
C ARG A 313 4.83 30.18 17.33
N LYS A 314 5.65 30.45 16.29
CA LYS A 314 5.91 31.80 15.78
C LYS A 314 4.63 32.49 15.33
N ASP A 315 3.72 31.81 14.63
CA ASP A 315 2.46 32.39 14.16
C ASP A 315 1.48 32.69 15.31
N SER A 316 1.68 32.08 16.49
CA SER A 316 0.84 32.29 17.69
C SER A 316 1.30 33.45 18.57
N ALA A 317 2.55 33.90 18.42
CA ALA A 317 3.18 34.95 19.25
C ALA A 317 2.80 36.42 18.90
N PRO A 318 2.52 36.84 17.64
CA PRO A 318 2.40 38.26 17.29
C PRO A 318 1.10 38.90 17.80
N THR A 319 0.10 38.08 18.17
CA THR A 319 -1.20 38.59 18.63
C THR A 319 -1.17 39.01 20.11
N GLN A 320 -0.24 38.46 20.91
CA GLN A 320 -0.14 38.81 22.33
C GLN A 320 0.51 40.18 22.57
N GLU A 321 1.54 40.54 21.81
CA GLU A 321 2.18 41.87 21.92
C GLU A 321 1.24 43.00 21.51
N ILE A 322 0.45 42.83 20.44
CA ILE A 322 -0.52 43.83 19.98
C ILE A 322 -1.70 43.97 20.95
N SER A 323 -2.15 42.87 21.58
CA SER A 323 -3.20 42.94 22.61
C SER A 323 -2.71 43.61 23.90
N LEU A 324 -1.46 43.37 24.30
CA LEU A 324 -0.85 43.99 25.48
C LEU A 324 -0.56 45.48 25.24
N GLN A 325 -0.11 45.85 24.04
CA GLN A 325 0.05 47.27 23.67
C GLN A 325 -1.28 48.01 23.60
N LYS A 326 -2.35 47.40 23.08
CA LYS A 326 -3.69 48.02 23.09
C LYS A 326 -4.26 48.16 24.50
N GLN A 327 -4.02 47.19 25.39
CA GLN A 327 -4.43 47.30 26.80
C GLN A 327 -3.61 48.35 27.57
N ALA A 328 -2.32 48.51 27.26
CA ALA A 328 -1.49 49.56 27.86
C ALA A 328 -1.93 50.98 27.44
N VAL A 329 -2.36 51.15 26.19
CA VAL A 329 -2.86 52.44 25.67
C VAL A 329 -4.27 52.78 26.18
N LEU A 330 -5.10 51.78 26.49
CA LEU A 330 -6.45 51.99 27.07
C LEU A 330 -6.43 52.27 28.58
N ASN A 331 -5.30 52.03 29.25
CA ASN A 331 -5.10 52.26 30.69
C ASN A 331 -4.29 53.55 30.99
N GLN A 332 -4.01 54.37 29.97
CA GLN A 332 -3.44 55.72 30.08
C GLN A 332 -4.51 56.76 29.72
#